data_AF-A0A0L0TBN8-F1
#
_entry.id   AF-A0A0L0TBN8-F1
#
_cell.length_a   1.000
_cell.length_b   1.000
_cell.length_c   1.000
_cell.angle_alpha   90.00
_cell.angle_beta   90.00
_cell.angle_gamma   90.00
#
_symmetry.space_group_name_H-M   'P 1'
#
loop_
_entity.id
_entity.type
_entity.pdbx_description
1 polymer ?
#
loop_
_entity_poly.entity_id
_entity_poly.type
_entity_poly.pdbx_seq_one_letter_code
_entity_poly.pdbx_strand_id
1 'polypeptide(L)'
;MTAASTTPSARPFLALLAAVLAVLLTSTVATAATTPSPTSTPAPIPAPNSSNATCSLATDAVLASVLADPASRSYWPSIRTAAAQYSLCTPARLAVYLATMSHETAGLTVLYQPKTGGRGAIMMIPANWHFAFTSLHDPAVLARLNNDANRTDSVAADLMMDPGVMFRVAAWWFRGGAATAGMKSASNATACNDLGAVADGMGGKEVDRKLLATINECVAGNGDQDPGFEQRVALTGKVLRAVQEVGNATVAATATRTVASTSAVGGARATPAPAKAAASGIGEQSSAARADGRGWASVAAGAVVVVVVAVMGVSWM
;
A
#
# COMPACT_ATOMS: atom_id res chain seq x y z
N MET A 1 -9.07 -77.88 38.02
CA MET A 1 -9.80 -76.63 38.26
C MET A 1 -9.72 -75.80 37.00
N THR A 2 -10.86 -75.64 36.34
CA THR A 2 -11.04 -75.08 34.99
C THR A 2 -11.11 -73.56 35.07
N ALA A 3 -10.22 -72.85 34.38
CA ALA A 3 -10.25 -71.40 34.25
C ALA A 3 -11.09 -71.02 33.03
N ALA A 4 -12.20 -70.31 33.26
CA ALA A 4 -13.07 -69.79 32.21
C ALA A 4 -12.56 -68.42 31.74
N SER A 5 -12.33 -68.30 30.44
CA SER A 5 -12.02 -67.05 29.74
C SER A 5 -13.28 -66.26 29.44
N THR A 6 -13.42 -65.06 30.01
CA THR A 6 -14.47 -64.10 29.66
C THR A 6 -13.99 -63.13 28.59
N THR A 7 -14.58 -63.20 27.40
CA THR A 7 -14.41 -62.24 26.31
C THR A 7 -15.36 -61.05 26.50
N PRO A 8 -14.90 -59.79 26.51
CA PRO A 8 -15.80 -58.65 26.56
C PRO A 8 -16.49 -58.42 25.20
N SER A 9 -17.82 -58.26 25.28
CA SER A 9 -18.74 -58.02 24.18
C SER A 9 -18.61 -56.60 23.63
N ALA A 10 -18.10 -56.48 22.40
CA ALA A 10 -17.95 -55.22 21.67
C ALA A 10 -19.27 -54.80 21.00
N ARG A 11 -20.28 -54.38 21.76
CA ARG A 11 -21.54 -53.83 21.20
C ARG A 11 -22.12 -52.73 22.08
N PRO A 12 -21.55 -51.51 22.04
CA PRO A 12 -22.44 -50.33 21.89
C PRO A 12 -21.92 -49.23 20.95
N PHE A 13 -20.67 -49.31 20.45
CA PHE A 13 -20.07 -48.19 19.69
C PHE A 13 -20.61 -48.00 18.26
N LEU A 14 -21.10 -49.06 17.62
CA LEU A 14 -21.60 -48.98 16.24
C LEU A 14 -22.98 -48.29 16.14
N ALA A 15 -23.80 -48.36 17.19
CA ALA A 15 -25.12 -47.72 17.19
C ALA A 15 -25.03 -46.18 17.36
N LEU A 16 -24.04 -45.69 18.12
CA LEU A 16 -23.84 -44.27 18.33
C LEU A 16 -23.26 -43.58 17.08
N LEU A 17 -22.38 -44.26 16.33
CA LEU A 17 -21.79 -43.71 15.10
C LEU A 17 -22.82 -43.57 13.97
N ALA A 18 -23.77 -44.52 13.87
CA ALA A 18 -24.84 -44.46 12.87
C ALA A 18 -25.86 -43.34 13.15
N ALA A 19 -26.13 -43.03 14.42
CA ALA A 19 -27.02 -41.94 14.80
C ALA A 19 -26.41 -40.55 14.51
N VAL A 20 -25.10 -40.37 14.72
CA VAL A 20 -24.40 -39.13 14.37
C VAL A 20 -24.36 -38.93 12.85
N LEU A 21 -24.15 -40.00 12.07
CA LEU A 21 -24.12 -39.92 10.61
C LEU A 21 -25.51 -39.59 10.01
N ALA A 22 -26.60 -40.06 10.62
CA ALA A 22 -27.96 -39.75 10.16
C ALA A 22 -28.40 -38.30 10.45
N VAL A 23 -27.90 -37.69 11.54
CA VAL A 23 -28.13 -36.27 11.85
C VAL A 23 -27.31 -35.36 10.92
N LEU A 24 -26.16 -35.83 10.43
CA LEU A 24 -25.33 -35.08 9.46
C LEU A 24 -25.87 -35.11 8.02
N LEU A 25 -26.81 -36.00 7.68
CA LEU A 25 -27.34 -36.13 6.30
C LEU A 25 -28.66 -35.38 6.04
N THR A 26 -29.32 -34.78 7.04
CA THR A 26 -30.68 -34.22 6.90
C THR A 26 -30.75 -32.69 6.90
N SER A 27 -29.64 -31.98 6.68
CA SER A 27 -29.63 -30.50 6.71
C SER A 27 -28.81 -29.84 5.61
N THR A 28 -28.86 -30.35 4.39
CA THR A 28 -28.43 -29.59 3.20
C THR A 28 -29.64 -29.27 2.34
N VAL A 29 -30.52 -28.39 2.85
CA VAL A 29 -31.39 -27.64 1.97
C VAL A 29 -30.48 -26.63 1.28
N ALA A 30 -30.01 -26.98 0.08
CA ALA A 30 -29.38 -26.03 -0.82
C ALA A 30 -30.45 -25.04 -1.26
N THR A 31 -30.75 -24.05 -0.41
CA THR A 31 -31.24 -22.77 -0.89
C THR A 31 -30.16 -22.26 -1.83
N ALA A 32 -30.41 -22.42 -3.13
CA ALA A 32 -29.71 -21.68 -4.16
C ALA A 32 -29.88 -20.20 -3.80
N ALA A 33 -28.90 -19.67 -3.08
CA ALA A 33 -28.80 -18.25 -2.83
C ALA A 33 -28.81 -17.63 -4.22
N THR A 34 -29.88 -16.91 -4.53
CA THR A 34 -29.87 -15.98 -5.66
C THR A 34 -28.66 -15.10 -5.44
N THR A 35 -27.59 -15.38 -6.18
CA THR A 35 -26.39 -14.56 -6.20
C THR A 35 -26.90 -13.17 -6.58
N PRO A 36 -26.95 -12.19 -5.66
CA PRO A 36 -27.14 -10.84 -6.14
C PRO A 36 -25.90 -10.59 -6.98
N SER A 37 -26.11 -10.38 -8.27
CA SER A 37 -25.09 -9.80 -9.13
C SER A 37 -25.29 -8.30 -9.01
N PRO A 38 -24.67 -7.58 -8.04
CA PRO A 38 -24.43 -6.18 -8.26
C PRO A 38 -23.34 -6.14 -9.32
N THR A 39 -23.74 -6.24 -10.58
CA THR A 39 -22.94 -5.78 -11.72
C THR A 39 -22.94 -4.26 -11.67
N SER A 40 -22.47 -3.67 -10.57
CA SER A 40 -21.94 -2.32 -10.62
C SER A 40 -20.64 -2.47 -11.39
N THR A 41 -20.72 -2.24 -12.70
CA THR A 41 -19.54 -2.05 -13.55
C THR A 41 -18.60 -1.13 -12.76
N PRO A 42 -17.39 -1.57 -12.41
CA PRO A 42 -16.43 -0.74 -11.69
C PRO A 42 -16.34 0.60 -12.42
N ALA A 43 -16.32 1.70 -11.65
CA ALA A 43 -16.09 3.00 -12.23
C ALA A 43 -14.87 2.90 -13.14
N PRO A 44 -14.92 3.40 -14.39
CA PRO A 44 -13.79 3.33 -15.30
C PRO A 44 -12.56 3.86 -14.56
N ILE A 45 -11.54 3.02 -14.41
CA ILE A 45 -10.26 3.45 -13.85
C ILE A 45 -9.84 4.65 -14.69
N PRO A 46 -9.57 5.82 -14.09
CA PRO A 46 -9.11 6.97 -14.84
C PRO A 46 -7.94 6.53 -15.71
N ALA A 47 -8.08 6.70 -17.03
CA ALA A 47 -6.97 6.41 -17.91
C ALA A 47 -5.75 7.17 -17.40
N PRO A 48 -4.56 6.55 -17.39
CA PRO A 48 -3.31 7.26 -17.22
C PRO A 48 -3.34 8.61 -17.93
N ASN A 49 -3.39 9.71 -17.17
CA ASN A 49 -3.16 11.00 -17.81
C ASN A 49 -1.75 10.94 -18.40
N SER A 50 -1.61 11.06 -19.72
CA SER A 50 -0.32 11.04 -20.42
C SER A 50 0.52 12.29 -20.16
N SER A 51 0.10 13.14 -19.23
CA SER A 51 0.82 14.34 -18.85
C SER A 51 2.02 13.98 -17.99
N ASN A 52 3.15 14.66 -18.23
CA ASN A 52 4.32 14.66 -17.34
C ASN A 52 4.03 15.38 -16.01
N ALA A 53 2.78 15.36 -15.55
CA ALA A 53 2.35 16.00 -14.31
C ALA A 53 3.01 15.30 -13.12
N THR A 54 3.39 16.10 -12.13
CA THR A 54 3.96 15.61 -10.87
C THR A 54 3.10 16.11 -9.71
N CYS A 55 3.03 15.30 -8.66
CA CYS A 55 2.24 15.61 -7.49
C CYS A 55 2.95 16.67 -6.62
N SER A 56 2.51 17.93 -6.67
CA SER A 56 3.12 19.02 -5.90
C SER A 56 3.02 18.83 -4.38
N LEU A 57 2.00 18.11 -3.89
CA LEU A 57 1.87 17.76 -2.47
C LEU A 57 2.94 16.76 -2.00
N ALA A 58 3.48 15.92 -2.89
CA ALA A 58 4.49 14.93 -2.54
C ALA A 58 5.90 15.55 -2.55
N THR A 59 6.08 16.60 -1.73
CA THR A 59 7.39 17.24 -1.53
C THR A 59 8.39 16.27 -0.90
N ASP A 60 9.68 16.62 -0.93
CA ASP A 60 10.74 15.83 -0.28
C ASP A 60 10.44 15.62 1.21
N ALA A 61 9.94 16.64 1.91
CA ALA A 61 9.57 16.54 3.32
C ALA A 61 8.42 15.55 3.56
N VAL A 62 7.39 15.58 2.70
CA VAL A 62 6.25 14.66 2.77
C VAL A 62 6.70 13.22 2.51
N LEU A 63 7.52 12.99 1.48
CA LEU A 63 8.04 11.65 1.18
C LEU A 63 8.96 11.14 2.29
N ALA A 64 9.89 11.97 2.78
CA ALA A 64 10.81 11.62 3.86
C ALA A 64 10.10 11.28 5.18
N SER A 65 8.87 11.76 5.40
CA SER A 65 8.10 11.48 6.63
C SER A 65 7.82 9.99 6.86
N VAL A 66 7.76 9.19 5.78
CA VAL A 66 7.49 7.75 5.82
C VAL A 66 8.40 6.90 4.94
N LEU A 67 9.18 7.52 4.06
CA LEU A 67 10.20 6.91 3.19
C LEU A 67 11.58 7.47 3.57
N ALA A 68 11.95 7.31 4.84
CA ALA A 68 13.10 7.99 5.43
C ALA A 68 14.46 7.47 4.94
N ASP A 69 14.50 6.28 4.34
CA ASP A 69 15.73 5.69 3.82
C ASP A 69 16.32 6.55 2.68
N PRO A 70 17.59 6.99 2.75
CA PRO A 70 18.18 7.82 1.71
C PRO A 70 18.22 7.18 0.31
N ALA A 71 18.33 5.85 0.22
CA ALA A 71 18.33 5.14 -1.06
C ALA A 71 16.94 5.20 -1.72
N SER A 72 15.87 5.38 -0.95
CA SER A 72 14.51 5.54 -1.50
C SER A 72 14.33 6.82 -2.33
N ARG A 73 15.22 7.83 -2.19
CA ARG A 73 15.12 9.12 -2.89
C ARG A 73 15.14 8.99 -4.40
N SER A 74 15.84 8.00 -4.95
CA SER A 74 15.85 7.74 -6.39
C SER A 74 14.47 7.37 -6.94
N TYR A 75 13.55 6.91 -6.08
CA TYR A 75 12.18 6.56 -6.45
C TYR A 75 11.20 7.72 -6.38
N TRP A 76 11.54 8.81 -5.69
CA TRP A 76 10.63 9.93 -5.44
C TRP A 76 10.04 10.56 -6.71
N PRO A 77 10.79 10.74 -7.82
CA PRO A 77 10.21 11.20 -9.08
C PRO A 77 9.08 10.27 -9.59
N SER A 78 9.31 8.96 -9.61
CA SER A 78 8.31 7.98 -10.07
C SER A 78 7.07 7.95 -9.18
N ILE A 79 7.24 8.10 -7.87
CA ILE A 79 6.13 8.19 -6.91
C ILE A 79 5.24 9.41 -7.21
N ARG A 80 5.86 10.58 -7.45
CA ARG A 80 5.15 11.83 -7.78
C ARG A 80 4.36 11.72 -9.08
N THR A 81 4.97 11.14 -10.10
CA THR A 81 4.33 10.95 -11.40
C THR A 81 3.15 9.98 -11.26
N ALA A 82 3.34 8.82 -10.62
CA ALA A 82 2.26 7.86 -10.41
C ALA A 82 1.10 8.46 -9.58
N ALA A 83 1.40 9.19 -8.51
CA ALA A 83 0.38 9.86 -7.71
C ALA A 83 -0.43 10.88 -8.52
N ALA A 84 0.22 11.67 -9.39
CA ALA A 84 -0.46 12.62 -10.28
C ALA A 84 -1.30 11.90 -11.34
N GLN A 85 -0.71 10.89 -12.01
CA GLN A 85 -1.35 10.10 -13.07
C GLN A 85 -2.67 9.47 -12.61
N TYR A 86 -2.74 9.02 -11.36
CA TYR A 86 -3.92 8.38 -10.76
C TYR A 86 -4.72 9.30 -9.82
N SER A 87 -4.51 10.63 -9.92
CA SER A 87 -5.26 11.63 -9.16
C SER A 87 -5.25 11.40 -7.64
N LEU A 88 -4.12 10.96 -7.09
CA LEU A 88 -3.90 10.74 -5.66
C LEU A 88 -3.36 11.99 -4.94
N CYS A 89 -3.32 13.14 -5.62
CA CYS A 89 -2.76 14.39 -5.12
C CYS A 89 -3.70 15.22 -4.25
N THR A 90 -4.55 14.57 -3.45
CA THR A 90 -5.23 15.21 -2.32
C THR A 90 -4.51 14.79 -1.03
N PRO A 91 -4.57 15.58 0.06
CA PRO A 91 -3.89 15.23 1.30
C PRO A 91 -4.24 13.82 1.80
N ALA A 92 -5.52 13.46 1.79
CA ALA A 92 -5.99 12.15 2.24
C ALA A 92 -5.53 11.01 1.33
N ARG A 93 -5.75 11.14 0.00
CA ARG A 93 -5.36 10.10 -0.97
C ARG A 93 -3.86 9.84 -0.95
N LEU A 94 -3.05 10.90 -0.93
CA LEU A 94 -1.60 10.80 -0.89
C LEU A 94 -1.13 10.14 0.42
N ALA A 95 -1.74 10.51 1.55
CA ALA A 95 -1.40 9.94 2.85
C ALA A 95 -1.60 8.43 2.89
N VAL A 96 -2.76 7.94 2.47
CA VAL A 96 -3.04 6.49 2.47
C VAL A 96 -2.13 5.75 1.49
N TYR A 97 -1.92 6.32 0.29
CA TYR A 97 -1.05 5.74 -0.72
C TYR A 97 0.39 5.58 -0.21
N LEU A 98 1.01 6.64 0.31
CA LEU A 98 2.38 6.61 0.83
C LEU A 98 2.49 5.73 2.09
N ALA A 99 1.51 5.80 2.99
CA ALA A 99 1.49 4.99 4.21
C ALA A 99 1.39 3.50 3.90
N THR A 100 0.55 3.12 2.94
CA THR A 100 0.41 1.74 2.48
C THR A 100 1.72 1.25 1.88
N MET A 101 2.31 1.98 0.94
CA MET A 101 3.61 1.57 0.37
C MET A 101 4.67 1.44 1.46
N SER A 102 4.78 2.42 2.36
CA SER A 102 5.74 2.38 3.47
C SER A 102 5.55 1.14 4.36
N HIS A 103 4.30 0.78 4.68
CA HIS A 103 3.99 -0.42 5.44
C HIS A 103 4.39 -1.71 4.71
N GLU A 104 3.96 -1.89 3.45
CA GLU A 104 4.23 -3.11 2.67
C GLU A 104 5.72 -3.34 2.42
N THR A 105 6.50 -2.26 2.36
CA THR A 105 7.89 -2.29 1.88
C THR A 105 8.93 -1.88 2.92
N ALA A 106 8.52 -1.70 4.18
CA ALA A 106 9.34 -1.11 5.22
C ALA A 106 10.04 0.20 4.76
N GLY A 107 9.26 1.12 4.18
CA GLY A 107 9.77 2.38 3.65
C GLY A 107 10.62 2.24 2.38
N LEU A 108 10.26 1.30 1.49
CA LEU A 108 10.95 0.94 0.23
C LEU A 108 12.33 0.29 0.40
N THR A 109 12.61 -0.26 1.59
CA THR A 109 13.84 -1.02 1.85
C THR A 109 13.69 -2.51 1.50
N VAL A 110 12.45 -3.01 1.46
CA VAL A 110 12.10 -4.36 1.05
C VAL A 110 11.10 -4.26 -0.08
N LEU A 111 11.45 -4.77 -1.26
CA LEU A 111 10.59 -4.74 -2.45
C LEU A 111 10.23 -6.15 -2.98
N TYR A 112 10.67 -7.18 -2.26
CA TYR A 112 10.40 -8.58 -2.59
C TYR A 112 10.04 -9.35 -1.32
N GLN A 113 8.95 -10.11 -1.37
CA GLN A 113 8.48 -10.99 -0.31
C GLN A 113 8.65 -12.46 -0.73
N PRO A 114 9.66 -13.19 -0.21
CA PRO A 114 9.95 -14.55 -0.65
C PRO A 114 8.80 -15.55 -0.48
N LYS A 115 8.03 -15.42 0.61
CA LYS A 115 6.95 -16.35 0.97
C LYS A 115 5.84 -16.41 -0.09
N THR A 116 5.53 -15.28 -0.72
CA THR A 116 4.40 -15.12 -1.63
C THR A 116 4.84 -14.84 -3.08
N GLY A 117 6.14 -14.57 -3.27
CA GLY A 117 6.64 -14.02 -4.54
C GLY A 117 6.24 -12.56 -4.75
N GLY A 118 5.65 -11.88 -3.75
CA GLY A 118 5.17 -10.51 -3.84
C GLY A 118 6.28 -9.52 -4.20
N ARG A 119 5.98 -8.55 -5.06
CA ARG A 119 6.95 -7.58 -5.58
C ARG A 119 6.40 -6.16 -5.68
N GLY A 120 7.34 -5.21 -5.68
CA GLY A 120 7.07 -3.80 -5.96
C GLY A 120 6.51 -3.05 -4.75
N ALA A 121 5.99 -1.86 -5.02
CA ALA A 121 5.65 -0.89 -3.98
C ALA A 121 4.42 -1.25 -3.12
N ILE A 122 3.65 -2.27 -3.50
CA ILE A 122 2.49 -2.77 -2.73
C ILE A 122 2.57 -4.29 -2.49
N MET A 123 3.76 -4.90 -2.66
CA MET A 123 3.98 -6.34 -2.48
C MET A 123 2.99 -7.24 -3.24
N MET A 124 2.60 -6.82 -4.44
CA MET A 124 1.60 -7.53 -5.22
C MET A 124 2.09 -8.94 -5.57
N ILE A 125 1.28 -9.94 -5.27
CA ILE A 125 1.59 -11.35 -5.55
C ILE A 125 1.47 -11.68 -7.05
N PRO A 126 2.21 -12.67 -7.57
CA PRO A 126 2.24 -13.00 -9.00
C PRO A 126 0.89 -13.28 -9.64
N ALA A 127 -0.03 -13.90 -8.89
CA ALA A 127 -1.38 -14.20 -9.37
C ALA A 127 -2.15 -12.96 -9.85
N ASN A 128 -1.82 -11.76 -9.32
CA ASN A 128 -2.52 -10.52 -9.64
C ASN A 128 -1.79 -9.65 -10.68
N TRP A 129 -0.57 -10.01 -11.10
CA TRP A 129 0.24 -9.15 -12.00
C TRP A 129 -0.42 -8.93 -13.35
N HIS A 130 -1.11 -9.94 -13.89
CA HIS A 130 -1.79 -9.84 -15.18
C HIS A 130 -2.87 -8.74 -15.21
N PHE A 131 -3.62 -8.57 -14.12
CA PHE A 131 -4.59 -7.48 -13.98
C PHE A 131 -3.90 -6.12 -14.07
N ALA A 132 -2.75 -5.97 -13.41
CA ALA A 132 -1.98 -4.73 -13.45
C ALA A 132 -1.41 -4.47 -14.85
N PHE A 133 -0.70 -5.44 -15.45
CA PHE A 133 -0.07 -5.27 -16.76
C PHE A 133 -1.05 -4.93 -17.87
N THR A 134 -2.25 -5.54 -17.85
CA THR A 134 -3.32 -5.20 -18.80
C THR A 134 -3.92 -3.82 -18.53
N SER A 135 -4.16 -3.47 -17.27
CA SER A 135 -4.84 -2.22 -16.89
C SER A 135 -3.95 -0.98 -16.93
N LEU A 136 -2.63 -1.14 -16.91
CA LEU A 136 -1.71 -0.01 -17.10
C LEU A 136 -1.78 0.58 -18.52
N HIS A 137 -2.35 -0.16 -19.48
CA HIS A 137 -2.45 0.23 -20.89
C HIS A 137 -1.15 0.77 -21.47
N ASP A 138 -0.03 0.16 -21.10
CA ASP A 138 1.31 0.56 -21.51
C ASP A 138 1.88 -0.42 -22.54
N PRO A 139 1.97 -0.04 -23.83
CA PRO A 139 2.51 -0.90 -24.87
C PRO A 139 3.95 -1.33 -24.60
N ALA A 140 4.76 -0.53 -23.90
CA ALA A 140 6.14 -0.89 -23.58
C ALA A 140 6.20 -2.00 -22.52
N VAL A 141 5.26 -2.01 -21.57
CA VAL A 141 5.12 -3.10 -20.59
C VAL A 141 4.73 -4.39 -21.31
N LEU A 142 3.69 -4.35 -22.16
CA LEU A 142 3.25 -5.53 -22.91
C LEU A 142 4.33 -6.04 -23.88
N ALA A 143 5.06 -5.15 -24.55
CA ALA A 143 6.15 -5.53 -25.43
C ALA A 143 7.26 -6.28 -24.67
N ARG A 144 7.65 -5.82 -23.48
CA ARG A 144 8.63 -6.52 -22.62
C ARG A 144 8.15 -7.88 -22.16
N LEU A 145 6.84 -8.07 -22.04
CA LEU A 145 6.20 -9.35 -21.73
C LEU A 145 6.03 -10.26 -22.95
N ASN A 146 6.51 -9.88 -24.15
CA ASN A 146 6.21 -10.54 -25.42
C ASN A 146 4.69 -10.64 -25.70
N ASN A 147 3.94 -9.63 -25.29
CA ASN A 147 2.47 -9.54 -25.32
C ASN A 147 1.74 -10.60 -24.49
N ASP A 148 2.43 -11.33 -23.61
CA ASP A 148 1.81 -12.25 -22.67
C ASP A 148 1.71 -11.63 -21.27
N ALA A 149 0.56 -11.01 -20.99
CA ALA A 149 0.29 -10.40 -19.69
C ALA A 149 0.15 -11.42 -18.54
N ASN A 150 0.02 -12.71 -18.82
CA ASN A 150 -0.14 -13.75 -17.78
C ASN A 150 1.21 -14.27 -17.24
N ARG A 151 2.33 -13.78 -17.77
CA ARG A 151 3.66 -14.20 -17.31
C ARG A 151 3.88 -13.87 -15.83
N THR A 152 4.49 -14.80 -15.13
CA THR A 152 4.90 -14.69 -13.72
C THR A 152 6.38 -15.08 -13.51
N ASP A 153 7.11 -15.25 -14.61
CA ASP A 153 8.53 -15.60 -14.62
C ASP A 153 9.44 -14.41 -14.27
N SER A 154 10.76 -14.57 -14.46
CA SER A 154 11.75 -13.53 -14.14
C SER A 154 11.52 -12.22 -14.89
N VAL A 155 10.99 -12.25 -16.13
CA VAL A 155 10.73 -11.03 -16.90
C VAL A 155 9.59 -10.22 -16.29
N ALA A 156 8.50 -10.91 -15.91
CA ALA A 156 7.39 -10.27 -15.21
C ALA A 156 7.79 -9.80 -13.81
N ALA A 157 8.62 -10.58 -13.12
CA ALA A 157 9.20 -10.21 -11.83
C ALA A 157 10.05 -8.93 -11.93
N ASP A 158 10.91 -8.81 -12.93
CA ASP A 158 11.75 -7.63 -13.16
C ASP A 158 10.90 -6.40 -13.51
N LEU A 159 9.84 -6.58 -14.29
CA LEU A 159 8.86 -5.52 -14.55
C LEU A 159 8.18 -5.02 -13.28
N MET A 160 7.81 -5.91 -12.36
CA MET A 160 7.22 -5.53 -11.06
C MET A 160 8.21 -4.84 -10.10
N MET A 161 9.50 -4.83 -10.43
CA MET A 161 10.55 -4.12 -9.70
C MET A 161 10.99 -2.83 -10.42
N ASP A 162 10.53 -2.61 -11.64
CA ASP A 162 10.82 -1.40 -12.42
C ASP A 162 10.11 -0.19 -11.77
N PRO A 163 10.82 0.89 -11.39
CA PRO A 163 10.18 2.07 -10.80
C PRO A 163 9.13 2.72 -11.69
N GLY A 164 9.29 2.64 -13.02
CA GLY A 164 8.31 3.12 -13.99
C GLY A 164 7.03 2.28 -14.02
N VAL A 165 7.03 1.08 -13.44
CA VAL A 165 5.87 0.18 -13.39
C VAL A 165 5.34 0.07 -11.95
N MET A 166 6.18 -0.27 -10.97
CA MET A 166 5.74 -0.67 -9.63
C MET A 166 4.95 0.41 -8.88
N PHE A 167 5.30 1.70 -9.05
CA PHE A 167 4.56 2.81 -8.45
C PHE A 167 3.24 3.08 -9.17
N ARG A 168 3.20 2.89 -10.50
CA ARG A 168 1.94 2.96 -11.26
C ARG A 168 1.01 1.81 -10.88
N VAL A 169 1.54 0.60 -10.66
CA VAL A 169 0.75 -0.53 -10.16
C VAL A 169 0.18 -0.24 -8.78
N ALA A 170 0.99 0.28 -7.86
CA ALA A 170 0.51 0.67 -6.53
C ALA A 170 -0.57 1.78 -6.62
N ALA A 171 -0.38 2.80 -7.44
CA ALA A 171 -1.35 3.87 -7.63
C ALA A 171 -2.65 3.38 -8.32
N TRP A 172 -2.53 2.50 -9.31
CA TRP A 172 -3.63 1.82 -9.99
C TRP A 172 -4.49 1.01 -9.02
N TRP A 173 -3.85 0.27 -8.09
CA TRP A 173 -4.55 -0.48 -7.06
C TRP A 173 -5.57 0.38 -6.30
N PHE A 174 -5.16 1.61 -5.95
CA PHE A 174 -6.00 2.58 -5.23
C PHE A 174 -7.15 3.17 -6.05
N ARG A 175 -7.10 3.11 -7.38
CA ARG A 175 -8.10 3.72 -8.28
C ARG A 175 -8.96 2.71 -9.02
N GLY A 176 -9.08 1.51 -8.47
CA GLY A 176 -9.96 0.45 -8.99
C GLY A 176 -9.25 -0.87 -9.23
N GLY A 177 -7.91 -0.90 -9.18
CA GLY A 177 -7.17 -2.14 -9.38
C GLY A 177 -7.46 -3.22 -8.33
N ALA A 178 -7.76 -2.84 -7.09
CA ALA A 178 -8.20 -3.78 -6.05
C ALA A 178 -9.49 -4.52 -6.47
N ALA A 179 -10.52 -3.80 -6.91
CA ALA A 179 -11.75 -4.43 -7.42
C ALA A 179 -11.51 -5.24 -8.70
N THR A 180 -10.65 -4.76 -9.62
CA THR A 180 -10.27 -5.53 -10.83
C THR A 180 -9.62 -6.86 -10.48
N ALA A 181 -8.80 -6.90 -9.43
CA ALA A 181 -8.21 -8.13 -8.90
C ALA A 181 -9.17 -8.98 -8.04
N GLY A 182 -10.46 -8.59 -7.96
CA GLY A 182 -11.49 -9.34 -7.24
C GLY A 182 -11.54 -9.10 -5.72
N MET A 183 -10.81 -8.09 -5.21
CA MET A 183 -10.86 -7.75 -3.78
C MET A 183 -12.24 -7.22 -3.39
N LYS A 184 -12.66 -7.53 -2.17
CA LYS A 184 -13.95 -7.12 -1.60
C LYS A 184 -13.75 -6.56 -0.21
N SER A 185 -14.56 -5.58 0.15
CA SER A 185 -14.68 -5.07 1.50
C SER A 185 -16.00 -5.57 2.10
N ALA A 186 -15.91 -6.13 3.31
CA ALA A 186 -17.05 -6.58 4.09
C ALA A 186 -17.83 -5.39 4.66
N SER A 187 -17.14 -4.31 5.00
CA SER A 187 -17.76 -3.09 5.55
C SER A 187 -18.37 -2.18 4.47
N ASN A 188 -17.91 -2.27 3.22
CA ASN A 188 -18.46 -1.51 2.10
C ASN A 188 -18.24 -2.23 0.76
N ALA A 189 -19.32 -2.77 0.19
CA ALA A 189 -19.28 -3.56 -1.04
C ALA A 189 -18.68 -2.84 -2.27
N THR A 190 -18.65 -1.51 -2.29
CA THR A 190 -18.09 -0.73 -3.41
C THR A 190 -16.76 -0.06 -3.08
N ALA A 191 -16.23 -0.20 -1.86
CA ALA A 191 -15.00 0.50 -1.46
C ALA A 191 -13.80 0.16 -2.34
N CYS A 192 -13.64 -1.11 -2.74
CA CYS A 192 -12.50 -1.53 -3.54
C CYS A 192 -12.54 -0.99 -4.99
N ASN A 193 -13.65 -0.38 -5.43
CA ASN A 193 -13.76 0.25 -6.74
C ASN A 193 -12.96 1.55 -6.83
N ASP A 194 -12.80 2.27 -5.72
CA ASP A 194 -11.98 3.49 -5.65
C ASP A 194 -11.59 3.79 -4.20
N LEU A 195 -10.43 3.29 -3.79
CA LEU A 195 -9.86 3.56 -2.45
C LEU A 195 -9.50 5.03 -2.26
N GLY A 196 -9.23 5.74 -3.36
CA GLY A 196 -9.03 7.18 -3.32
C GLY A 196 -10.29 7.93 -2.88
N ALA A 197 -11.46 7.51 -3.37
CA ALA A 197 -12.74 8.07 -2.94
C ALA A 197 -13.08 7.74 -1.48
N VAL A 198 -12.74 6.53 -1.02
CA VAL A 198 -12.88 6.17 0.41
C VAL A 198 -11.97 7.07 1.26
N ALA A 199 -10.74 7.30 0.83
CA ALA A 199 -9.79 8.15 1.54
C ALA A 199 -10.26 9.61 1.64
N ASP A 200 -10.93 10.15 0.62
CA ASP A 200 -11.46 11.53 0.67
C ASP A 200 -12.48 11.74 1.79
N GLY A 201 -13.18 10.68 2.23
CA GLY A 201 -14.07 10.72 3.38
C GLY A 201 -13.38 11.18 4.67
N MET A 202 -12.05 11.07 4.77
CA MET A 202 -11.27 11.55 5.91
C MET A 202 -11.09 13.08 5.94
N GLY A 203 -11.38 13.79 4.85
CA GLY A 203 -11.25 15.24 4.76
C GLY A 203 -9.81 15.80 4.86
N GLY A 204 -8.79 14.93 4.94
CA GLY A 204 -7.37 15.31 4.92
C GLY A 204 -6.84 16.02 6.17
N LYS A 205 -7.59 16.01 7.27
CA LYS A 205 -7.21 16.67 8.53
C LYS A 205 -6.70 15.69 9.58
N GLU A 206 -7.44 14.62 9.77
CA GLU A 206 -7.17 13.60 10.78
C GLU A 206 -7.35 12.21 10.18
N VAL A 207 -6.83 11.22 10.90
CA VAL A 207 -6.97 9.82 10.49
C VAL A 207 -8.32 9.29 10.94
N ASP A 208 -9.18 8.92 9.99
CA ASP A 208 -10.39 8.15 10.28
C ASP A 208 -10.06 6.65 10.26
N ARG A 209 -10.03 6.03 11.44
CA ARG A 209 -9.72 4.61 11.59
C ARG A 209 -10.72 3.71 10.87
N LYS A 210 -12.01 4.06 10.83
CA LYS A 210 -13.04 3.25 10.19
C LYS A 210 -12.87 3.26 8.66
N LEU A 211 -12.59 4.43 8.09
CA LEU A 211 -12.30 4.52 6.65
C LEU A 211 -11.00 3.81 6.30
N LEU A 212 -9.97 3.91 7.14
CA LEU A 212 -8.74 3.13 6.94
C LEU A 212 -8.96 1.63 7.05
N ALA A 213 -9.81 1.16 7.97
CA ALA A 213 -10.15 -0.26 8.07
C ALA A 213 -10.82 -0.74 6.77
N THR A 214 -11.77 0.03 6.26
CA THR A 214 -12.41 -0.21 4.95
C THR A 214 -11.37 -0.33 3.82
N ILE A 215 -10.41 0.61 3.77
CA ILE A 215 -9.31 0.55 2.78
C ILE A 215 -8.46 -0.71 2.98
N ASN A 216 -8.16 -1.06 4.23
CA ASN A 216 -7.30 -2.19 4.55
C ASN A 216 -7.95 -3.55 4.23
N GLU A 217 -9.28 -3.67 4.25
CA GLU A 217 -9.98 -4.85 3.72
C GLU A 217 -9.66 -5.07 2.23
N CYS A 218 -9.56 -4.00 1.45
CA CYS A 218 -9.23 -4.09 0.02
C CYS A 218 -7.73 -4.28 -0.26
N VAL A 219 -6.85 -4.00 0.70
CA VAL A 219 -5.39 -4.14 0.55
C VAL A 219 -4.89 -5.47 1.14
N ALA A 220 -5.31 -5.78 2.36
CA ALA A 220 -4.83 -6.92 3.15
C ALA A 220 -5.93 -7.96 3.48
N GLY A 221 -7.20 -7.70 3.15
CA GLY A 221 -8.31 -8.65 3.31
C GLY A 221 -9.03 -8.60 4.67
N ASN A 222 -8.38 -8.11 5.73
CA ASN A 222 -8.86 -8.29 7.12
C ASN A 222 -9.17 -7.00 7.87
N GLY A 223 -9.19 -5.84 7.20
CA GLY A 223 -9.59 -4.58 7.81
C GLY A 223 -8.75 -4.19 9.02
N ASP A 224 -9.40 -3.92 10.15
CA ASP A 224 -8.75 -3.57 11.41
C ASP A 224 -8.17 -4.78 12.17
N GLN A 225 -8.46 -6.01 11.74
CA GLN A 225 -7.92 -7.24 12.32
C GLN A 225 -6.55 -7.61 11.72
N ASP A 226 -6.11 -6.92 10.67
CA ASP A 226 -4.77 -7.05 10.13
C ASP A 226 -3.72 -6.65 11.18
N PRO A 227 -2.70 -7.49 11.47
CA PRO A 227 -1.64 -7.14 12.41
C PRO A 227 -0.88 -5.86 12.03
N GLY A 228 -0.89 -5.48 10.75
CA GLY A 228 -0.29 -4.26 10.23
C GLY A 228 -1.13 -2.99 10.38
N PHE A 229 -2.39 -3.10 10.81
CA PHE A 229 -3.36 -2.00 10.74
C PHE A 229 -2.93 -0.76 11.54
N GLU A 230 -2.50 -0.93 12.79
CA GLU A 230 -2.05 0.20 13.63
C GLU A 230 -0.87 0.94 13.02
N GLN A 231 0.03 0.21 12.35
CA GLN A 231 1.16 0.81 11.68
C GLN A 231 0.69 1.68 10.50
N ARG A 232 -0.29 1.22 9.71
CA ARG A 232 -0.87 2.01 8.61
C ARG A 232 -1.59 3.26 9.11
N VAL A 233 -2.32 3.17 10.23
CA VAL A 233 -2.94 4.32 10.91
C VAL A 233 -1.87 5.35 11.29
N ALA A 234 -0.81 4.91 11.96
CA ALA A 234 0.28 5.78 12.40
C ALA A 234 1.03 6.43 11.23
N LEU A 235 1.33 5.67 10.17
CA LEU A 235 1.99 6.17 8.96
C LEU A 235 1.10 7.17 8.21
N THR A 236 -0.20 6.90 8.07
CA THR A 236 -1.15 7.84 7.44
C THR A 236 -1.17 9.17 8.18
N GLY A 237 -1.20 9.13 9.52
CA GLY A 237 -1.14 10.32 10.35
C GLY A 237 0.17 11.10 10.20
N LYS A 238 1.31 10.42 10.03
CA LYS A 238 2.61 11.09 9.75
C LYS A 238 2.56 11.85 8.42
N VAL A 239 2.04 11.23 7.36
CA VAL A 239 1.97 11.88 6.05
C VAL A 239 1.00 13.06 6.06
N LEU A 240 -0.19 12.92 6.68
CA LEU A 240 -1.15 14.02 6.78
C LEU A 240 -0.56 15.24 7.48
N ARG A 241 0.15 15.05 8.61
CA ARG A 241 0.83 16.14 9.31
C ARG A 241 1.89 16.80 8.44
N ALA A 242 2.73 16.02 7.76
CA ALA A 242 3.76 16.57 6.87
C ALA A 242 3.15 17.40 5.72
N VAL A 243 2.02 16.95 5.14
CA VAL A 243 1.31 17.70 4.10
C VAL A 243 0.76 19.04 4.65
N GLN A 244 0.21 19.03 5.85
CA GLN A 244 -0.31 20.24 6.51
C GLN A 244 0.81 21.24 6.82
N GLU A 245 1.95 20.78 7.31
CA GLU A 245 3.12 21.62 7.61
C GLU A 245 3.63 22.33 6.35
N VAL A 246 3.72 21.62 5.22
CA VAL A 246 4.09 22.19 3.91
C VAL A 246 3.06 23.23 3.45
N GLY A 247 1.77 22.94 3.61
CA GLY A 247 0.69 23.87 3.30
C GLY A 247 0.79 25.17 4.12
N ASN A 248 0.96 25.04 5.44
CA ASN A 248 1.08 26.18 6.36
C ASN A 248 2.32 27.03 6.07
N ALA A 249 3.46 26.41 5.78
CA ALA A 249 4.69 27.11 5.42
C ALA A 249 4.53 27.92 4.12
N THR A 250 3.82 27.37 3.13
CA THR A 250 3.55 28.04 1.85
C THR A 250 2.67 29.28 2.02
N VAL A 251 1.64 29.20 2.86
CA VAL A 251 0.77 30.33 3.19
C VAL A 251 1.54 31.43 3.92
N ALA A 252 2.36 31.06 4.91
CA ALA A 252 3.18 32.01 5.68
C ALA A 252 4.20 32.76 4.79
N ALA A 253 4.87 32.06 3.88
CA ALA A 253 5.81 32.65 2.92
C ALA A 253 5.10 33.64 1.98
N THR A 254 3.89 33.33 1.55
CA THR A 254 3.08 34.20 0.68
C THR A 254 2.64 35.46 1.42
N ALA A 255 2.18 35.35 2.66
CA ALA A 255 1.79 36.50 3.49
C ALA A 255 2.96 37.47 3.71
N THR A 256 4.17 36.95 3.95
CA THR A 256 5.37 37.77 4.15
C THR A 256 5.77 38.55 2.89
N ARG A 257 5.62 37.95 1.69
CA ARG A 257 5.95 38.60 0.41
C ARG A 257 4.99 39.76 0.08
N THR A 258 3.71 39.64 0.43
CA THR A 258 2.71 40.71 0.23
C THR A 258 3.00 41.94 1.11
N VAL A 259 3.48 41.73 2.34
CA VAL A 259 3.82 42.83 3.28
C VAL A 259 5.12 43.55 2.85
N ALA A 260 6.11 42.81 2.35
CA ALA A 260 7.34 43.43 1.82
C ALA A 260 7.09 44.27 0.56
N SER A 261 6.10 43.90 -0.26
CA SER A 261 5.79 44.57 -1.53
C SER A 261 4.95 45.85 -1.36
N THR A 262 4.26 45.99 -0.23
CA THR A 262 3.40 47.17 0.07
C THR A 262 4.18 48.32 0.73
N SER A 263 5.44 48.10 1.12
CA SER A 263 6.29 49.11 1.74
C SER A 263 7.18 49.89 0.76
N ALA A 264 7.04 49.67 -0.56
CA ALA A 264 7.89 50.29 -1.60
C ALA A 264 7.24 51.43 -2.40
N VAL A 265 6.11 52.00 -1.93
CA VAL A 265 5.50 53.21 -2.53
C VAL A 265 5.63 54.36 -1.52
N GLY A 266 6.83 54.91 -1.42
CA GLY A 266 7.12 55.97 -0.45
C GLY A 266 8.50 56.59 -0.60
N GLY A 267 8.73 57.28 -1.71
CA GLY A 267 9.71 58.36 -1.82
C GLY A 267 11.19 57.96 -1.84
N ALA A 268 11.78 57.85 -3.02
CA ALA A 268 13.22 58.06 -3.19
C ALA A 268 13.49 58.81 -4.50
N ARG A 269 13.72 60.11 -4.33
CA ARG A 269 14.24 61.05 -5.32
C ARG A 269 15.63 60.58 -5.78
N ALA A 270 15.79 60.43 -7.09
CA ALA A 270 17.04 60.00 -7.71
C ALA A 270 18.17 61.02 -7.50
N THR A 271 19.35 60.52 -7.12
CA THR A 271 20.64 61.21 -7.24
C THR A 271 21.64 60.23 -7.87
N PRO A 272 22.35 60.57 -8.95
CA PRO A 272 23.30 59.65 -9.59
C PRO A 272 24.73 59.90 -9.08
N ALA A 273 25.47 58.84 -8.76
CA ALA A 273 26.93 58.85 -8.64
C ALA A 273 27.49 57.40 -8.74
N PRO A 274 28.78 57.20 -9.09
CA PRO A 274 29.14 56.24 -10.12
C PRO A 274 29.77 54.93 -9.62
N ALA A 275 29.87 54.01 -10.58
CA ALA A 275 30.44 52.68 -10.48
C ALA A 275 31.90 52.65 -9.98
N LYS A 276 32.21 51.61 -9.19
CA LYS A 276 33.58 51.10 -9.02
C LYS A 276 33.55 49.58 -8.90
N ALA A 277 34.28 48.92 -9.80
CA ALA A 277 34.51 47.49 -9.85
C ALA A 277 35.65 47.06 -8.91
N ALA A 278 35.55 45.84 -8.35
CA ALA A 278 36.61 44.89 -7.98
C ALA A 278 35.91 43.70 -7.27
N ALA A 279 35.88 42.48 -7.85
CA ALA A 279 36.93 41.46 -7.94
C ALA A 279 37.06 40.54 -6.71
N SER A 280 36.96 39.23 -7.00
CA SER A 280 37.60 38.08 -6.34
C SER A 280 37.09 37.60 -4.97
N GLY A 281 36.90 36.28 -4.85
CA GLY A 281 36.72 35.60 -3.57
C GLY A 281 36.17 34.18 -3.66
N ILE A 282 37.03 33.22 -4.00
CA ILE A 282 36.83 31.77 -3.85
C ILE A 282 37.11 31.38 -2.38
N GLY A 283 36.31 30.49 -1.82
CA GLY A 283 36.52 29.79 -0.54
C GLY A 283 35.21 29.10 -0.17
N GLU A 284 35.01 27.78 -0.27
CA GLU A 284 35.75 26.63 0.27
C GLU A 284 35.75 26.57 1.80
N GLN A 285 35.37 25.39 2.31
CA GLN A 285 35.25 24.93 3.71
C GLN A 285 33.92 25.34 4.41
N SER A 286 33.22 24.47 5.15
CA SER A 286 33.73 23.46 6.08
C SER A 286 32.63 22.48 6.56
N SER A 287 33.06 21.28 6.95
CA SER A 287 32.58 20.49 8.12
C SER A 287 31.20 19.82 8.01
N ALA A 288 31.05 18.50 7.86
CA ALA A 288 31.52 17.41 8.73
C ALA A 288 31.23 17.66 10.22
N ALA A 289 30.09 17.15 10.70
CA ALA A 289 29.84 16.93 12.12
C ALA A 289 29.23 15.52 12.31
N ARG A 290 29.98 14.71 13.06
CA ARG A 290 29.56 13.46 13.71
C ARG A 290 28.55 13.76 14.83
N ALA A 291 27.61 12.85 15.06
CA ALA A 291 27.14 12.41 16.38
C ALA A 291 26.29 11.14 16.15
N ASP A 292 26.78 9.97 16.55
CA ASP A 292 26.36 9.24 17.77
C ASP A 292 25.09 8.40 17.48
N GLY A 293 25.14 7.06 17.43
CA GLY A 293 25.80 6.20 18.40
C GLY A 293 24.85 5.85 19.55
N ARG A 294 23.64 5.34 19.27
CA ARG A 294 22.85 4.57 20.25
C ARG A 294 22.15 3.40 19.58
N GLY A 295 22.65 2.20 19.90
CA GLY A 295 22.09 0.95 19.46
C GLY A 295 20.73 0.66 20.09
N TRP A 296 19.90 -0.04 19.33
CA TRP A 296 18.81 -0.85 19.84
C TRP A 296 18.95 -2.21 19.14
N ALA A 297 19.62 -3.13 19.83
CA ALA A 297 19.56 -4.54 19.54
C ALA A 297 18.61 -5.20 20.54
N SER A 298 17.87 -6.19 20.03
CA SER A 298 17.18 -7.27 20.76
C SER A 298 15.73 -6.99 21.16
N VAL A 299 14.79 -7.93 21.13
CA VAL A 299 14.66 -9.32 20.64
C VAL A 299 13.14 -9.58 20.74
N ALA A 300 12.53 -10.26 19.77
CA ALA A 300 11.35 -11.09 20.02
C ALA A 300 11.27 -12.20 18.96
N ALA A 301 12.06 -13.25 19.18
CA ALA A 301 11.84 -14.54 18.52
C ALA A 301 10.67 -15.22 19.23
N GLY A 302 9.51 -15.28 18.57
CA GLY A 302 8.37 -16.07 19.00
C GLY A 302 8.49 -17.49 18.45
N ALA A 303 8.63 -18.47 19.34
CA ALA A 303 8.64 -19.89 19.02
C ALA A 303 7.31 -20.32 18.38
N VAL A 304 7.37 -20.94 17.20
CA VAL A 304 6.25 -21.65 16.59
C VAL A 304 6.30 -23.09 17.05
N VAL A 305 5.31 -23.50 17.85
CA VAL A 305 5.05 -24.92 18.15
C VAL A 305 4.38 -25.52 16.92
N VAL A 306 5.10 -26.36 16.20
CA VAL A 306 4.54 -27.20 15.14
C VAL A 306 3.93 -28.44 15.77
N VAL A 307 2.60 -28.52 15.80
CA VAL A 307 1.89 -29.77 16.10
C VAL A 307 1.78 -30.56 14.80
N VAL A 308 2.65 -31.55 14.63
CA VAL A 308 2.53 -32.56 13.57
C VAL A 308 1.45 -33.56 13.99
N VAL A 309 0.25 -33.46 13.40
CA VAL A 309 -0.73 -34.56 13.45
C VAL A 309 -0.42 -35.48 12.26
N ALA A 310 0.27 -36.58 12.54
CA ALA A 310 0.45 -37.67 11.61
C ALA A 310 -0.90 -38.39 11.40
N VAL A 311 -1.55 -38.16 10.25
CA VAL A 311 -2.63 -39.03 9.79
C VAL A 311 -1.98 -40.17 9.03
N MET A 312 -1.93 -41.34 9.68
CA MET A 312 -1.50 -42.59 9.06
C MET A 312 -2.43 -42.94 7.90
N GLY A 313 -1.81 -43.29 6.77
CA GLY A 313 -2.48 -43.73 5.57
C GLY A 313 -3.27 -45.02 5.75
N VAL A 314 -4.35 -45.10 5.00
CA VAL A 314 -5.04 -46.37 4.73
C VAL A 314 -4.97 -46.59 3.23
N SER A 315 -4.11 -47.53 2.82
CA SER A 315 -4.15 -48.17 1.52
C SER A 315 -5.45 -48.95 1.38
N TRP A 316 -6.10 -48.84 0.23
CA TRP A 316 -6.98 -49.89 -0.28
C TRP A 316 -6.58 -50.19 -1.72
N MET A 317 -6.43 -51.49 -1.97
CA MET A 317 -6.46 -52.16 -3.27
C MET A 317 -7.80 -51.93 -3.96
#